data_AF-V9DIW1-F1
#
_entry.id   AF-V9DIW1-F1
#
_cell.length_a   1.000
_cell.length_b   1.000
_cell.length_c   1.000
_cell.angle_alpha   90.00
_cell.angle_beta   90.00
_cell.angle_gamma   90.00
#
_symmetry.space_group_name_H-M   'P 1'
#
loop_
_entity.id
_entity.type
_entity.pdbx_description
1 polymer ?
#
loop_
_entity_poly.entity_id
_entity_poly.type
_entity_poly.pdbx_seq_one_letter_code
_entity_poly.pdbx_strand_id
1 'polypeptide(L)'
;MASLRLRRTPALGSALAIPRCGPSLRTRAFSGLRSKPMLRPQVIFSLRTSTAPTYASASRYQPFSTSPTRYETIVKVPQMAESISEGTLSSFSKQVGDYVEQDEEIASIETDKIDVSVNAPEAGTIKEFLVSEGDTVTVGQEIAKLEPGEGGGGGAKEAKEEPKEPAEPEPKKEEPKKEEPKEEPKKEEPKKEAPPPPKKEEKPAPPKEEKKTDEKAGIDSPFGKGSRNENRVKMNRMRLRIAERLKQSQNTAASLTTFNEVDMSNIMEFRKKYKDEVLKNTGVKLGFMSAFAKASILAMKDVPTVNASIEGPGGGDTIVYRDFVDISVAVATPKGLVTPVVRNAESLEMIGIEEAIADLGKKARDGKLTIEDMAGGTFTISNGGVFGSMMGTPIINLPQTAVLGLHAIKDRAVVVNGKIEIRPMMYLALTYDHRLLDGREAVTFLVKIKEYIEDPRKMLLA
;
A
#
# COMPACT_ATOMS: atom_id res chain seq x y z
N MET A 1 64.71 7.88 36.37
CA MET A 1 64.22 8.50 37.62
C MET A 1 62.74 8.81 37.42
N ALA A 2 61.73 8.37 38.16
CA ALA A 2 61.54 7.54 39.35
C ALA A 2 60.15 6.85 39.17
N SER A 3 60.03 5.52 39.26
CA SER A 3 59.67 4.73 40.45
C SER A 3 58.17 4.60 40.75
N LEU A 4 57.65 3.39 40.48
CA LEU A 4 56.72 2.54 41.26
C LEU A 4 55.33 3.06 41.69
N ARG A 5 54.26 2.31 41.35
CA ARG A 5 53.70 1.22 42.20
C ARG A 5 52.49 0.50 41.57
N LEU A 6 52.57 -0.83 41.49
CA LEU A 6 51.45 -1.77 41.32
C LEU A 6 50.61 -1.90 42.60
N ARG A 7 49.29 -2.16 42.45
CA ARG A 7 48.44 -2.98 43.36
C ARG A 7 47.35 -3.63 42.47
N ARG A 8 47.44 -4.92 42.13
CA ARG A 8 46.90 -6.13 42.81
C ARG A 8 45.44 -6.04 43.26
N THR A 9 44.63 -6.91 42.65
CA THR A 9 43.23 -7.31 42.95
C THR A 9 43.12 -8.02 44.31
N PRO A 10 41.88 -8.29 44.77
CA PRO A 10 41.46 -9.69 44.74
C PRO A 10 39.98 -9.93 44.36
N ALA A 11 39.75 -11.15 43.87
CA ALA A 11 38.45 -11.78 43.68
C ALA A 11 37.79 -12.15 45.02
N LEU A 12 36.46 -12.16 45.05
CA LEU A 12 35.64 -12.83 46.07
C LEU A 12 34.50 -13.56 45.35
N GLY A 13 34.53 -14.88 45.44
CA GLY A 13 33.42 -15.76 45.11
C GLY A 13 32.70 -16.25 46.36
N SER A 14 31.76 -17.17 46.12
CA SER A 14 30.85 -17.88 47.05
C SER A 14 29.57 -17.12 47.42
N ALA A 15 28.41 -17.72 47.68
CA ALA A 15 27.79 -19.03 47.39
C ALA A 15 26.38 -18.95 48.02
N LEU A 16 25.41 -19.74 47.53
CA LEU A 16 24.08 -20.02 48.10
C LEU A 16 23.10 -18.82 48.14
N ALA A 17 21.78 -18.93 47.90
CA ALA A 17 20.86 -20.01 48.23
C ALA A 17 19.61 -20.02 47.32
N ILE A 18 19.06 -21.22 47.20
CA ILE A 18 17.77 -21.62 46.61
C ILE A 18 16.61 -21.15 47.52
N PRO A 19 15.38 -20.97 46.99
CA PRO A 19 14.30 -21.78 47.57
C PRO A 19 13.44 -22.48 46.51
N ARG A 20 13.35 -23.81 46.67
CA ARG A 20 12.27 -24.69 46.21
C ARG A 20 11.37 -24.93 47.42
N CYS A 21 10.06 -24.75 47.24
CA CYS A 21 8.92 -25.41 47.90
C CYS A 21 7.70 -24.57 47.48
N GLY A 22 6.59 -25.06 46.93
CA GLY A 22 5.94 -26.37 46.94
C GLY A 22 4.42 -26.09 46.92
N PRO A 23 3.58 -26.99 46.38
CA PRO A 23 2.24 -26.68 45.90
C PRO A 23 1.17 -26.77 47.01
N SER A 24 0.07 -26.02 46.89
CA SER A 24 -1.13 -26.26 47.70
C SER A 24 -2.35 -26.52 46.81
N LEU A 25 -2.59 -27.81 46.55
CA LEU A 25 -3.91 -28.38 46.31
C LEU A 25 -4.75 -28.23 47.59
N ARG A 26 -5.93 -27.61 47.48
CA ARG A 26 -7.08 -27.91 48.34
C ARG A 26 -8.36 -27.94 47.53
N THR A 27 -8.77 -29.17 47.25
CA THR A 27 -10.15 -29.61 47.08
C THR A 27 -11.01 -29.21 48.28
N ARG A 28 -12.23 -28.72 48.03
CA ARG A 28 -13.42 -29.05 48.82
C ARG A 28 -14.67 -28.89 47.96
N ALA A 29 -15.30 -30.02 47.68
CA ALA A 29 -16.70 -30.13 47.31
C ALA A 29 -17.59 -29.76 48.52
N PHE A 30 -18.76 -29.17 48.28
CA PHE A 30 -20.08 -29.79 48.54
C PHE A 30 -21.23 -28.77 48.40
N SER A 31 -22.22 -29.18 47.61
CA SER A 31 -23.68 -29.00 47.77
C SER A 31 -24.28 -27.64 48.14
N GLY A 32 -25.23 -27.21 47.30
CA GLY A 32 -26.23 -26.21 47.68
C GLY A 32 -27.31 -26.03 46.62
N LEU A 33 -28.11 -27.07 46.36
CA LEU A 33 -29.43 -26.92 45.72
C LEU A 33 -30.23 -25.87 46.50
N ARG A 34 -30.83 -24.90 45.80
CA ARG A 34 -32.11 -24.31 46.22
C ARG A 34 -32.87 -23.73 45.04
N SER A 35 -33.74 -24.58 44.50
CA SER A 35 -34.94 -24.22 43.76
C SER A 35 -35.82 -23.28 44.58
N LYS A 36 -36.38 -22.24 43.94
CA LYS A 36 -37.53 -21.47 44.44
C LYS A 36 -38.69 -21.54 43.43
N PRO A 37 -39.93 -21.45 43.91
CA PRO A 37 -40.98 -22.37 43.49
C PRO A 37 -41.97 -21.80 42.47
N MET A 38 -42.57 -22.72 41.71
CA MET A 38 -43.81 -22.58 40.97
C MET A 38 -44.95 -22.07 41.87
N LEU A 39 -45.64 -21.02 41.43
CA LEU A 39 -46.96 -20.65 41.91
C LEU A 39 -48.02 -21.32 41.02
N ARG A 40 -48.84 -22.16 41.65
CA ARG A 40 -50.02 -22.81 41.08
C ARG A 40 -51.20 -21.84 40.94
N PRO A 41 -52.16 -22.12 40.04
CA PRO A 41 -53.25 -21.23 39.70
C PRO A 41 -54.42 -21.33 40.70
N GLN A 42 -55.07 -20.21 40.99
CA GLN A 42 -56.38 -20.20 41.64
C GLN A 42 -57.47 -20.20 40.57
N VAL A 43 -58.24 -21.28 40.56
CA VAL A 43 -59.51 -21.44 39.86
C VAL A 43 -60.59 -20.81 40.74
N ILE A 44 -61.31 -19.82 40.22
CA ILE A 44 -62.57 -19.34 40.80
C ILE A 44 -63.65 -19.56 39.75
N PHE A 45 -64.54 -20.50 40.05
CA PHE A 45 -65.80 -20.76 39.37
C PHE A 45 -66.83 -19.72 39.83
N SER A 46 -67.51 -19.07 38.89
CA SER A 46 -68.76 -18.34 39.13
C SER A 46 -69.70 -18.60 37.96
N LEU A 47 -70.91 -19.07 38.28
CA LEU A 47 -71.93 -19.59 37.37
C LEU A 47 -73.11 -18.62 37.25
N ARG A 48 -73.59 -18.48 36.00
CA ARG A 48 -74.94 -18.04 35.55
C ARG A 48 -75.25 -16.54 35.73
N THR A 49 -75.85 -15.84 34.76
CA THR A 49 -77.13 -16.15 34.11
C THR A 49 -77.26 -15.64 32.67
N SER A 50 -78.05 -16.37 31.89
CA SER A 50 -78.49 -16.11 30.51
C SER A 50 -79.61 -15.08 30.47
N THR A 51 -79.52 -14.10 29.55
CA THR A 51 -80.67 -13.45 28.89
C THR A 51 -80.25 -12.93 27.49
N ALA A 52 -80.81 -13.51 26.44
CA ALA A 52 -81.02 -12.87 25.13
C ALA A 52 -82.49 -12.35 25.11
N PRO A 53 -82.89 -11.28 24.39
CA PRO A 53 -82.74 -11.10 22.93
C PRO A 53 -82.40 -9.62 22.56
N THR A 54 -82.33 -9.07 21.34
CA THR A 54 -83.01 -9.25 20.05
C THR A 54 -82.16 -8.54 18.97
N TYR A 55 -82.31 -8.96 17.72
CA TYR A 55 -81.61 -8.48 16.54
C TYR A 55 -81.80 -6.98 16.25
N ALA A 56 -80.69 -6.28 16.02
CA ALA A 56 -80.62 -5.10 15.17
C ALA A 56 -79.34 -5.20 14.33
N SER A 57 -79.50 -5.64 13.07
CA SER A 57 -78.43 -5.71 12.09
C SER A 57 -78.10 -4.29 11.59
N ALA A 58 -77.16 -3.63 12.24
CA ALA A 58 -76.43 -2.51 11.65
C ALA A 58 -75.06 -3.05 11.21
N SER A 59 -74.92 -3.29 9.90
CA SER A 59 -73.65 -3.64 9.26
C SER A 59 -72.67 -2.47 9.41
N ARG A 60 -71.96 -2.44 10.54
CA ARG A 60 -70.77 -1.62 10.70
C ARG A 60 -69.65 -2.31 9.94
N TYR A 61 -69.38 -1.84 8.72
CA TYR A 61 -68.11 -2.06 8.05
C TYR A 61 -67.02 -1.51 8.98
N GLN A 62 -66.37 -2.40 9.73
CA GLN A 62 -65.04 -2.12 10.27
C GLN A 62 -64.11 -2.26 9.06
N PRO A 63 -63.45 -1.19 8.59
CA PRO A 63 -62.37 -1.40 7.65
C PRO A 63 -61.31 -2.23 8.39
N PHE A 64 -60.99 -3.41 7.87
CA PHE A 64 -59.75 -4.07 8.25
C PHE A 64 -58.62 -3.10 7.90
N SER A 65 -58.08 -2.43 8.92
CA SER A 65 -56.82 -1.72 8.77
C SER A 65 -55.75 -2.80 8.65
N THR A 66 -55.43 -3.18 7.42
CA THR A 66 -54.16 -3.85 7.14
C THR A 66 -53.09 -2.80 7.41
N SER A 67 -52.47 -2.88 8.58
CA SER A 67 -51.16 -2.29 8.75
C SER A 67 -50.28 -2.97 7.70
N PRO A 68 -49.72 -2.26 6.70
CA PRO A 68 -48.72 -2.88 5.87
C PRO A 68 -47.58 -3.23 6.82
N THR A 69 -47.33 -4.52 7.02
CA THR A 69 -46.05 -4.98 7.55
C THR A 69 -45.01 -4.45 6.58
N ARG A 70 -44.36 -3.33 6.95
CA ARG A 70 -43.25 -2.78 6.19
C ARG A 70 -42.15 -3.82 6.22
N TYR A 71 -41.99 -4.56 5.14
CA TYR A 71 -40.84 -5.43 4.96
C TYR A 71 -39.68 -4.53 4.57
N GLU A 72 -38.58 -4.60 5.30
CA GLU A 72 -37.35 -3.88 4.95
C GLU A 72 -36.58 -4.77 3.97
N THR A 73 -36.32 -4.28 2.77
CA THR A 73 -35.52 -4.99 1.78
C THR A 73 -34.04 -4.73 2.06
N ILE A 74 -33.28 -5.81 2.27
CA ILE A 74 -31.86 -5.72 2.61
C ILE A 74 -31.03 -5.79 1.32
N VAL A 75 -30.27 -4.73 1.04
CA VAL A 75 -29.32 -4.69 -0.07
C VAL A 75 -28.04 -5.40 0.35
N LYS A 76 -27.70 -6.47 -0.37
CA LYS A 76 -26.50 -7.26 -0.13
C LYS A 76 -25.43 -6.97 -1.17
N VAL A 77 -24.17 -7.18 -0.80
CA VAL A 77 -23.05 -7.16 -1.75
C VAL A 77 -23.31 -8.21 -2.85
N PRO A 78 -23.32 -7.82 -4.14
CA PRO A 78 -23.56 -8.74 -5.25
C PRO A 78 -22.42 -9.76 -5.36
N GLN A 79 -22.70 -10.88 -6.04
CA GLN A 79 -21.64 -11.84 -6.33
C GLN A 79 -20.60 -11.21 -7.26
N MET A 80 -19.35 -11.21 -6.80
CA MET A 80 -18.20 -10.78 -7.59
C MET A 80 -17.64 -11.96 -8.39
N ALA A 81 -16.76 -11.71 -9.36
CA ALA A 81 -16.12 -12.76 -10.15
C ALA A 81 -15.50 -13.84 -9.24
N GLU A 82 -15.47 -15.10 -9.70
CA GLU A 82 -15.11 -16.31 -8.91
C GLU A 82 -13.79 -16.23 -8.11
N SER A 83 -12.90 -15.28 -8.45
CA SER A 83 -11.63 -15.03 -7.76
C SER A 83 -11.64 -13.93 -6.67
N ILE A 84 -12.77 -13.27 -6.39
CA ILE A 84 -12.86 -12.10 -5.50
C ILE A 84 -13.95 -12.33 -4.43
N SER A 85 -13.54 -12.55 -3.18
CA SER A 85 -14.45 -12.80 -2.05
C SER A 85 -14.71 -11.59 -1.14
N GLU A 86 -13.96 -10.50 -1.32
CA GLU A 86 -14.00 -9.29 -0.48
C GLU A 86 -13.66 -8.02 -1.27
N GLY A 87 -14.27 -6.89 -0.92
CA GLY A 87 -14.06 -5.57 -1.52
C GLY A 87 -14.09 -4.44 -0.49
N THR A 88 -13.61 -3.25 -0.85
CA THR A 88 -13.68 -2.06 0.03
C THR A 88 -14.71 -1.07 -0.54
N LEU A 89 -15.61 -0.57 0.31
CA LEU A 89 -16.62 0.39 -0.13
C LEU A 89 -15.94 1.75 -0.39
N SER A 90 -15.97 2.23 -1.63
CA SER A 90 -15.24 3.43 -2.05
C SER A 90 -16.02 4.71 -1.75
N SER A 91 -17.29 4.77 -2.16
CA SER A 91 -18.20 5.89 -1.91
C SER A 91 -19.66 5.50 -2.07
N PHE A 92 -20.54 6.16 -1.32
CA PHE A 92 -21.99 6.09 -1.56
C PHE A 92 -22.43 7.15 -2.58
N SER A 93 -23.20 6.73 -3.59
CA SER A 93 -23.76 7.63 -4.61
C SER A 93 -25.04 8.33 -4.11
N LYS A 94 -25.64 7.84 -3.02
CA LYS A 94 -26.91 8.30 -2.44
C LYS A 94 -26.80 8.47 -0.92
N GLN A 95 -27.59 9.37 -0.35
CA GLN A 95 -27.62 9.63 1.09
C GLN A 95 -28.79 8.88 1.77
N VAL A 96 -28.70 8.75 3.09
CA VAL A 96 -29.79 8.21 3.90
C VAL A 96 -31.01 9.13 3.78
N GLY A 97 -32.14 8.58 3.34
CA GLY A 97 -33.39 9.30 3.06
C GLY A 97 -33.66 9.55 1.57
N ASP A 98 -32.71 9.26 0.68
CA ASP A 98 -32.93 9.39 -0.76
C ASP A 98 -33.78 8.25 -1.30
N TYR A 99 -34.65 8.58 -2.26
CA TYR A 99 -35.39 7.60 -3.06
C TYR A 99 -34.49 7.07 -4.17
N VAL A 100 -34.45 5.75 -4.32
CA VAL A 100 -33.75 5.05 -5.39
C VAL A 100 -34.73 4.23 -6.22
N GLU A 101 -34.56 4.25 -7.53
CA GLU A 101 -35.30 3.38 -8.45
C GLU A 101 -34.70 1.98 -8.48
N GLN A 102 -35.46 1.00 -8.98
CA GLN A 102 -34.95 -0.35 -9.17
C GLN A 102 -33.75 -0.32 -10.13
N ASP A 103 -32.70 -1.09 -9.79
CA ASP A 103 -31.42 -1.18 -10.50
C ASP A 103 -30.57 0.12 -10.51
N GLU A 104 -30.90 1.12 -9.69
CA GLU A 104 -30.09 2.33 -9.53
C GLU A 104 -28.86 2.09 -8.64
N GLU A 105 -27.72 2.70 -8.99
CA GLU A 105 -26.45 2.53 -8.26
C GLU A 105 -26.47 3.25 -6.89
N ILE A 106 -26.24 2.47 -5.82
CA ILE A 106 -26.23 2.96 -4.44
C ILE A 106 -24.81 3.20 -3.95
N ALA A 107 -23.88 2.30 -4.26
CA ALA A 107 -22.50 2.34 -3.78
C ALA A 107 -21.54 1.70 -4.78
N SER A 108 -20.31 2.20 -4.82
CA SER A 108 -19.22 1.58 -5.58
C SER A 108 -18.29 0.82 -4.63
N ILE A 109 -17.91 -0.40 -5.02
CA ILE A 109 -16.97 -1.25 -4.29
C ILE A 109 -15.69 -1.40 -5.10
N GLU A 110 -14.58 -0.89 -4.56
CA GLU A 110 -13.25 -1.07 -5.14
C GLU A 110 -12.72 -2.47 -4.76
N THR A 111 -12.50 -3.30 -5.78
CA THR A 111 -11.87 -4.62 -5.62
C THR A 111 -10.46 -4.63 -6.22
N ASP A 112 -9.70 -5.71 -6.01
CA ASP A 112 -8.31 -5.84 -6.49
C ASP A 112 -8.17 -5.75 -8.03
N LYS A 113 -9.27 -5.88 -8.78
CA LYS A 113 -9.25 -5.95 -10.24
C LYS A 113 -10.15 -4.94 -10.95
N ILE A 114 -11.34 -4.64 -10.42
CA ILE A 114 -12.36 -3.79 -11.07
C ILE A 114 -13.23 -3.11 -9.99
N ASP A 115 -13.74 -1.92 -10.26
CA ASP A 115 -14.79 -1.29 -9.45
C ASP A 115 -16.15 -1.93 -9.75
N VAL A 116 -16.81 -2.46 -8.72
CA VAL A 116 -18.12 -3.13 -8.83
C VAL A 116 -19.19 -2.22 -8.22
N SER A 117 -20.16 -1.82 -9.02
CA SER A 117 -21.32 -1.06 -8.54
C SER A 117 -22.35 -1.98 -7.87
N VAL A 118 -22.91 -1.51 -6.76
CA VAL A 118 -24.00 -2.17 -6.04
C VAL A 118 -25.30 -1.45 -6.37
N ASN A 119 -26.21 -2.16 -7.02
CA ASN A 119 -27.50 -1.63 -7.46
C ASN A 119 -28.63 -1.95 -6.48
N ALA A 120 -29.67 -1.11 -6.49
CA ALA A 120 -30.88 -1.30 -5.70
C ALA A 120 -31.72 -2.48 -6.23
N PRO A 121 -32.10 -3.48 -5.41
CA PRO A 121 -32.93 -4.59 -5.86
C PRO A 121 -34.40 -4.22 -6.13
N GLU A 122 -34.90 -3.17 -5.46
CA GLU A 122 -36.29 -2.69 -5.56
C GLU A 122 -36.32 -1.17 -5.39
N ALA A 123 -37.35 -0.51 -5.94
CA ALA A 123 -37.55 0.93 -5.76
C ALA A 123 -38.00 1.26 -4.32
N GLY A 124 -37.35 2.23 -3.68
CA GLY A 124 -37.60 2.54 -2.28
C GLY A 124 -36.71 3.62 -1.70
N THR A 125 -36.90 3.93 -0.41
CA THR A 125 -36.11 4.94 0.30
C THR A 125 -35.05 4.28 1.17
N ILE A 126 -33.81 4.81 1.12
CA ILE A 126 -32.69 4.33 1.95
C ILE A 126 -32.90 4.76 3.41
N LYS A 127 -33.06 3.80 4.32
CA LYS A 127 -33.26 4.08 5.76
C LYS A 127 -31.97 4.23 6.55
N GLU A 128 -31.01 3.35 6.27
CA GLU A 128 -29.81 3.20 7.09
C GLU A 128 -28.73 2.48 6.28
N PHE A 129 -27.49 2.99 6.36
CA PHE A 129 -26.29 2.27 5.91
C PHE A 129 -25.68 1.52 7.09
N LEU A 130 -25.44 0.22 6.89
CA LEU A 130 -24.85 -0.67 7.90
C LEU A 130 -23.31 -0.69 7.86
N VAL A 131 -22.73 -0.02 6.86
CA VAL A 131 -21.30 -0.02 6.53
C VAL A 131 -20.85 1.42 6.26
N SER A 132 -19.67 1.80 6.74
CA SER A 132 -19.10 3.14 6.47
C SER A 132 -18.21 3.13 5.23
N GLU A 133 -18.00 4.31 4.62
CA GLU A 133 -17.04 4.47 3.52
C GLU A 133 -15.62 4.04 3.97
N GLY A 134 -14.96 3.18 3.19
CA GLY A 134 -13.65 2.61 3.51
C GLY A 134 -13.66 1.31 4.34
N ASP A 135 -14.83 0.76 4.67
CA ASP A 135 -14.95 -0.55 5.32
C ASP A 135 -14.85 -1.72 4.32
N THR A 136 -14.38 -2.86 4.83
CA THR A 136 -14.23 -4.09 4.04
C THR A 136 -15.53 -4.88 4.10
N VAL A 137 -16.08 -5.17 2.94
CA VAL A 137 -17.33 -5.92 2.77
C VAL A 137 -17.09 -7.26 2.09
N THR A 138 -17.69 -8.33 2.62
CA THR A 138 -17.65 -9.67 2.02
C THR A 138 -18.88 -9.92 1.15
N VAL A 139 -18.76 -10.81 0.16
CA VAL A 139 -19.91 -11.20 -0.69
C VAL A 139 -21.09 -11.67 0.17
N GLY A 140 -22.27 -11.09 -0.07
CA GLY A 140 -23.49 -11.37 0.70
C GLY A 140 -23.67 -10.57 2.01
N GLN A 141 -22.72 -9.70 2.38
CA GLN A 141 -22.86 -8.80 3.53
C GLN A 141 -23.91 -7.72 3.26
N GLU A 142 -24.63 -7.31 4.30
CA GLU A 142 -25.70 -6.31 4.25
C GLU A 142 -25.11 -4.90 4.24
N ILE A 143 -25.45 -4.10 3.23
CA ILE A 143 -24.89 -2.75 3.03
C ILE A 143 -25.91 -1.68 3.45
N ALA A 144 -27.16 -1.83 3.02
CA ALA A 144 -28.21 -0.84 3.25
C ALA A 144 -29.56 -1.51 3.49
N LYS A 145 -30.42 -0.87 4.28
CA LYS A 145 -31.83 -1.24 4.42
C LYS A 145 -32.70 -0.28 3.61
N LEU A 146 -33.52 -0.83 2.71
CA LEU A 146 -34.47 -0.09 1.90
C LEU A 146 -35.90 -0.29 2.44
N GLU A 147 -36.69 0.78 2.49
CA GLU A 147 -38.15 0.66 2.57
C GLU A 147 -38.74 0.66 1.16
N PRO A 148 -39.35 -0.45 0.71
CA PRO A 148 -40.03 -0.50 -0.58
C PRO A 148 -41.31 0.33 -0.54
N GLY A 149 -41.49 1.14 -1.57
CA GLY A 149 -42.69 1.95 -1.75
C GLY A 149 -42.74 2.56 -3.15
N GLU A 150 -43.81 2.29 -3.89
CA GLU A 150 -44.12 3.05 -5.11
C GLU A 150 -44.44 4.49 -4.67
N GLY A 151 -43.65 5.42 -5.21
CA GLY A 151 -43.48 6.78 -4.68
C GLY A 151 -44.74 7.52 -4.24
N GLY A 152 -44.62 8.27 -3.15
CA GLY A 152 -45.69 9.13 -2.65
C GLY A 152 -45.27 10.22 -1.66
N GLY A 153 -44.76 11.34 -2.19
CA GLY A 153 -45.26 12.68 -1.84
C GLY A 153 -44.60 13.48 -0.70
N GLY A 154 -43.97 14.61 -1.05
CA GLY A 154 -43.71 15.70 -0.11
C GLY A 154 -42.78 16.82 -0.60
N GLY A 155 -43.17 17.59 -1.63
CA GLY A 155 -42.43 18.81 -2.00
C GLY A 155 -43.00 19.53 -3.22
N ALA A 156 -44.01 20.37 -3.01
CA ALA A 156 -44.65 21.19 -4.04
C ALA A 156 -43.71 22.28 -4.60
N LYS A 157 -43.58 22.36 -5.94
CA LYS A 157 -43.57 23.65 -6.66
C LYS A 157 -43.87 23.50 -8.16
N GLU A 158 -45.05 24.00 -8.49
CA GLU A 158 -45.53 24.62 -9.73
C GLU A 158 -45.17 24.01 -11.10
N ALA A 159 -46.23 23.49 -11.72
CA ALA A 159 -46.35 23.27 -13.15
C ALA A 159 -46.38 24.59 -13.93
N LYS A 160 -45.69 24.59 -15.08
CA LYS A 160 -46.10 25.36 -16.26
C LYS A 160 -45.90 24.47 -17.49
N GLU A 161 -47.02 23.99 -18.04
CA GLU A 161 -47.11 23.28 -19.32
C GLU A 161 -46.94 24.24 -20.51
N GLU A 162 -46.29 23.76 -21.58
CA GLU A 162 -46.85 23.66 -22.95
C GLU A 162 -45.88 22.89 -23.89
N PRO A 163 -46.30 22.33 -25.04
CA PRO A 163 -46.21 20.89 -25.33
C PRO A 163 -45.21 20.49 -26.43
N LYS A 164 -44.91 19.18 -26.50
CA LYS A 164 -44.22 18.50 -27.62
C LYS A 164 -45.21 18.05 -28.70
N GLU A 165 -44.81 18.16 -29.97
CA GLU A 165 -45.10 17.14 -31.00
C GLU A 165 -43.85 16.87 -31.87
N PRO A 166 -43.77 15.70 -32.54
CA PRO A 166 -42.53 14.99 -32.86
C PRO A 166 -42.18 14.95 -34.36
N ALA A 167 -40.93 14.66 -34.70
CA ALA A 167 -40.56 14.16 -36.02
C ALA A 167 -39.31 13.25 -35.96
N GLU A 168 -39.50 12.03 -36.47
CA GLU A 168 -38.54 10.95 -36.74
C GLU A 168 -37.72 11.21 -38.04
N PRO A 169 -36.79 10.34 -38.50
CA PRO A 169 -35.47 10.73 -39.00
C PRO A 169 -35.21 10.36 -40.48
N GLU A 170 -33.93 10.47 -40.90
CA GLU A 170 -33.23 9.92 -42.09
C GLU A 170 -32.73 10.96 -43.14
N PRO A 171 -31.76 10.65 -44.04
CA PRO A 171 -30.38 10.21 -43.78
C PRO A 171 -29.31 10.84 -44.75
N LYS A 172 -28.02 10.57 -44.46
CA LYS A 172 -26.82 10.44 -45.34
C LYS A 172 -26.47 11.51 -46.42
N LYS A 173 -25.21 12.02 -46.37
CA LYS A 173 -24.15 11.71 -47.37
C LYS A 173 -22.75 12.21 -47.01
N GLU A 174 -21.76 11.39 -47.38
CA GLU A 174 -20.30 11.50 -47.23
C GLU A 174 -19.61 12.33 -48.34
N GLU A 175 -18.53 13.03 -47.93
CA GLU A 175 -17.17 13.23 -48.54
C GLU A 175 -16.98 13.80 -49.98
N PRO A 176 -15.76 14.22 -50.45
CA PRO A 176 -14.39 14.32 -49.84
C PRO A 176 -13.51 15.59 -50.16
N LYS A 177 -12.37 15.70 -49.41
CA LYS A 177 -10.97 16.19 -49.68
C LYS A 177 -10.61 17.29 -50.73
N LYS A 178 -9.74 18.24 -50.30
CA LYS A 178 -8.33 18.52 -50.76
C LYS A 178 -7.71 19.73 -50.02
N GLU A 179 -6.60 19.58 -49.30
CA GLU A 179 -5.17 19.82 -49.66
C GLU A 179 -4.65 21.28 -49.57
N GLU A 180 -3.56 21.41 -48.79
CA GLU A 180 -2.60 22.49 -48.42
C GLU A 180 -2.03 23.38 -49.57
N PRO A 181 -1.32 24.54 -49.34
CA PRO A 181 -0.10 24.64 -48.49
C PRO A 181 0.36 25.98 -47.84
N LYS A 182 1.25 25.81 -46.84
CA LYS A 182 2.43 26.60 -46.34
C LYS A 182 2.60 28.12 -46.61
N GLU A 183 2.96 28.85 -45.55
CA GLU A 183 4.11 29.79 -45.52
C GLU A 183 4.61 30.05 -44.07
N GLU A 184 5.94 29.99 -43.86
CA GLU A 184 6.67 30.39 -42.62
C GLU A 184 7.30 31.82 -42.82
N PRO A 185 8.18 32.35 -41.95
CA PRO A 185 7.88 33.09 -40.72
C PRO A 185 8.53 34.50 -40.71
N LYS A 186 8.07 35.42 -39.83
CA LYS A 186 8.79 36.69 -39.58
C LYS A 186 9.05 36.94 -38.09
N LYS A 187 10.34 37.07 -37.78
CA LYS A 187 10.98 37.55 -36.54
C LYS A 187 10.63 39.01 -36.27
N GLU A 188 10.43 39.36 -34.98
CA GLU A 188 10.89 40.64 -34.39
C GLU A 188 10.80 40.59 -32.85
N GLU A 189 11.92 40.85 -32.17
CA GLU A 189 12.03 41.14 -30.72
C GLU A 189 11.86 42.67 -30.46
N PRO A 190 12.09 43.22 -29.25
CA PRO A 190 11.18 43.26 -28.11
C PRO A 190 10.89 44.72 -27.66
N LYS A 191 9.76 44.98 -26.98
CA LYS A 191 9.53 46.28 -26.29
C LYS A 191 9.04 46.14 -24.85
N LYS A 192 9.59 47.04 -24.06
CA LYS A 192 9.64 47.19 -22.59
C LYS A 192 8.29 47.40 -21.89
N GLU A 193 8.33 47.06 -20.59
CA GLU A 193 7.37 47.28 -19.51
C GLU A 193 6.90 48.74 -19.31
N ALA A 194 5.64 48.88 -18.88
CA ALA A 194 5.09 49.97 -18.06
C ALA A 194 3.75 49.50 -17.40
N PRO A 195 3.21 50.14 -16.34
CA PRO A 195 2.78 49.53 -15.07
C PRO A 195 1.27 49.22 -14.93
N PRO A 196 0.84 48.49 -13.87
CA PRO A 196 -0.55 48.03 -13.72
C PRO A 196 -1.52 49.10 -13.15
N PRO A 197 -2.80 49.12 -13.59
CA PRO A 197 -3.83 50.01 -13.07
C PRO A 197 -4.52 49.48 -11.77
N PRO A 198 -5.22 50.37 -11.02
CA PRO A 198 -5.52 50.20 -9.59
C PRO A 198 -6.74 49.33 -9.23
N LYS A 199 -6.67 48.79 -8.00
CA LYS A 199 -7.67 47.98 -7.28
C LYS A 199 -9.05 48.65 -7.22
N LYS A 200 -10.10 47.88 -7.52
CA LYS A 200 -11.49 48.13 -7.11
C LYS A 200 -11.83 47.31 -5.86
N GLU A 201 -12.47 47.99 -4.92
CA GLU A 201 -13.00 47.45 -3.67
C GLU A 201 -14.30 46.67 -3.92
N GLU A 202 -14.42 45.47 -3.33
CA GLU A 202 -15.68 44.73 -3.22
C GLU A 202 -16.09 44.60 -1.74
N LYS A 203 -17.38 44.80 -1.49
CA LYS A 203 -18.04 44.74 -0.18
C LYS A 203 -18.16 43.30 0.37
N PRO A 204 -18.27 43.10 1.69
CA PRO A 204 -18.25 41.78 2.31
C PRO A 204 -19.62 41.07 2.25
N ALA A 205 -19.59 39.78 1.91
CA ALA A 205 -20.71 38.84 2.05
C ALA A 205 -20.79 38.26 3.49
N PRO A 206 -21.98 37.84 3.96
CA PRO A 206 -22.21 37.44 5.36
C PRO A 206 -21.61 36.05 5.71
N PRO A 207 -21.39 35.76 7.01
CA PRO A 207 -20.61 34.59 7.44
C PRO A 207 -21.41 33.28 7.27
N LYS A 208 -20.75 32.26 6.69
CA LYS A 208 -21.20 30.87 6.70
C LYS A 208 -21.09 30.31 8.11
N GLU A 209 -22.18 29.71 8.59
CA GLU A 209 -22.26 28.93 9.82
C GLU A 209 -21.27 27.76 9.79
N GLU A 210 -20.40 27.70 10.80
CA GLU A 210 -19.52 26.57 11.06
C GLU A 210 -20.33 25.39 11.61
N LYS A 211 -20.37 24.29 10.84
CA LYS A 211 -20.73 22.97 11.38
C LYS A 211 -19.72 22.60 12.46
N LYS A 212 -20.20 22.55 13.71
CA LYS A 212 -19.48 21.97 14.85
C LYS A 212 -18.98 20.58 14.48
N THR A 213 -17.67 20.43 14.44
CA THR A 213 -17.00 19.13 14.39
C THR A 213 -17.00 18.55 15.80
N ASP A 214 -17.41 17.29 15.90
CA ASP A 214 -17.46 16.52 17.14
C ASP A 214 -16.15 16.61 17.93
N GLU A 215 -16.27 17.01 19.20
CA GLU A 215 -15.23 16.95 20.20
C GLU A 215 -14.78 15.49 20.39
N LYS A 216 -13.61 15.14 19.83
CA LYS A 216 -12.90 13.94 20.30
C LYS A 216 -12.38 14.20 21.71
N ALA A 217 -12.97 13.51 22.68
CA ALA A 217 -12.53 13.46 24.06
C ALA A 217 -11.02 13.23 24.14
N GLY A 218 -10.31 14.23 24.65
CA GLY A 218 -8.88 14.14 24.96
C GLY A 218 -8.66 13.11 26.07
N ILE A 219 -7.67 12.25 25.90
CA ILE A 219 -7.22 11.36 26.96
C ILE A 219 -6.52 12.23 28.01
N ASP A 220 -7.09 12.32 29.21
CA ASP A 220 -6.46 13.00 30.35
C ASP A 220 -5.14 12.31 30.69
N SER A 221 -4.04 12.92 30.27
CA SER A 221 -2.70 12.46 30.58
C SER A 221 -2.28 12.96 31.97
N PRO A 222 -1.75 12.10 32.86
CA PRO A 222 -1.26 12.49 34.18
C PRO A 222 0.03 13.34 34.16
N PHE A 223 0.56 13.68 32.97
CA PHE A 223 1.83 14.39 32.77
C PHE A 223 1.65 15.80 32.17
N GLY A 224 0.96 16.69 32.89
CA GLY A 224 1.03 18.14 32.66
C GLY A 224 0.21 18.72 31.48
N LYS A 225 0.07 20.06 31.49
CA LYS A 225 -0.75 20.88 30.58
C LYS A 225 -0.14 21.05 29.17
N GLY A 226 0.10 19.95 28.47
CA GLY A 226 0.37 19.94 27.03
C GLY A 226 -0.73 19.14 26.31
N SER A 227 -1.17 19.58 25.13
CA SER A 227 -2.13 18.80 24.34
C SER A 227 -1.47 17.50 23.86
N ARG A 228 -1.80 16.40 24.54
CA ARG A 228 -1.36 15.05 24.16
C ARG A 228 -2.44 14.42 23.29
N ASN A 229 -2.51 14.86 22.04
CA ASN A 229 -3.46 14.33 21.07
C ASN A 229 -2.86 13.10 20.37
N GLU A 230 -3.56 11.97 20.43
CA GLU A 230 -3.24 10.76 19.66
C GLU A 230 -4.09 10.71 18.39
N ASN A 231 -3.45 10.56 17.23
CA ASN A 231 -4.14 10.33 15.96
C ASN A 231 -3.97 8.88 15.53
N ARG A 232 -5.07 8.15 15.40
CA ARG A 232 -5.09 6.76 14.94
C ARG A 232 -5.51 6.74 13.47
N VAL A 233 -4.66 6.18 12.61
CA VAL A 233 -4.90 6.05 11.17
C VAL A 233 -4.80 4.57 10.80
N LYS A 234 -5.85 4.04 10.15
CA LYS A 234 -5.88 2.66 9.64
C LYS A 234 -4.87 2.52 8.49
N MET A 235 -4.12 1.41 8.45
CA MET A 235 -3.21 1.14 7.34
C MET A 235 -4.01 0.83 6.06
N ASN A 236 -3.52 1.30 4.91
CA ASN A 236 -4.09 0.89 3.62
C ASN A 236 -3.76 -0.58 3.30
N ARG A 237 -4.54 -1.19 2.40
CA ARG A 237 -4.38 -2.62 2.01
C ARG A 237 -2.98 -2.92 1.48
N MET A 238 -2.43 -2.04 0.65
CA MET A 238 -1.07 -2.17 0.11
C MET A 238 -0.01 -2.25 1.22
N ARG A 239 -0.08 -1.38 2.25
CA ARG A 239 0.86 -1.39 3.37
C ARG A 239 0.70 -2.65 4.22
N LEU A 240 -0.51 -3.13 4.43
CA LEU A 240 -0.75 -4.40 5.13
C LEU A 240 -0.08 -5.57 4.40
N ARG A 241 -0.29 -5.68 3.08
CA ARG A 241 0.35 -6.73 2.25
C ARG A 241 1.88 -6.64 2.25
N ILE A 242 2.43 -5.44 2.16
CA ILE A 242 3.88 -5.22 2.26
C ILE A 242 4.39 -5.65 3.64
N ALA A 243 3.70 -5.29 4.72
CA ALA A 243 4.08 -5.67 6.08
C ALA A 243 4.05 -7.19 6.28
N GLU A 244 3.02 -7.88 5.79
CA GLU A 244 2.93 -9.34 5.79
C GLU A 244 4.12 -9.97 5.06
N ARG A 245 4.43 -9.52 3.82
CA ARG A 245 5.55 -10.03 3.03
C ARG A 245 6.91 -9.78 3.69
N LEU A 246 7.15 -8.58 4.21
CA LEU A 246 8.40 -8.24 4.90
C LEU A 246 8.60 -9.12 6.13
N LYS A 247 7.53 -9.34 6.92
CA LYS A 247 7.61 -10.18 8.12
C LYS A 247 7.79 -11.66 7.76
N GLN A 248 7.14 -12.12 6.69
CA GLN A 248 7.34 -13.47 6.15
C GLN A 248 8.80 -13.69 5.74
N SER A 249 9.40 -12.73 5.03
CA SER A 249 10.82 -12.79 4.65
C SER A 249 11.73 -12.94 5.87
N GLN A 250 11.56 -12.10 6.89
CA GLN A 250 12.36 -12.18 8.13
C GLN A 250 12.17 -13.47 8.91
N ASN A 251 10.98 -14.07 8.89
CA ASN A 251 10.72 -15.31 9.61
C ASN A 251 11.21 -16.54 8.84
N THR A 252 11.34 -16.44 7.51
CA THR A 252 11.69 -17.58 6.63
C THR A 252 13.19 -17.61 6.34
N ALA A 253 13.78 -16.48 5.96
CA ALA A 253 15.19 -16.40 5.60
C ALA A 253 16.06 -16.30 6.85
N ALA A 254 17.13 -17.10 6.92
CA ALA A 254 18.18 -16.95 7.93
C ALA A 254 19.09 -15.78 7.53
N SER A 255 18.54 -14.56 7.63
CA SER A 255 19.15 -13.36 7.07
C SER A 255 20.40 -12.94 7.83
N LEU A 256 21.51 -12.79 7.11
CA LEU A 256 22.75 -12.21 7.60
C LEU A 256 23.21 -11.09 6.65
N THR A 257 23.84 -10.05 7.20
CA THR A 257 24.35 -8.93 6.40
C THR A 257 25.87 -8.82 6.57
N THR A 258 26.57 -8.74 5.45
CA THR A 258 28.00 -8.38 5.40
C THR A 258 28.18 -7.02 4.74
N PHE A 259 29.28 -6.34 5.07
CA PHE A 259 29.53 -4.98 4.65
C PHE A 259 30.96 -4.80 4.16
N ASN A 260 31.10 -4.02 3.08
CA ASN A 260 32.39 -3.55 2.58
C ASN A 260 32.29 -2.06 2.26
N GLU A 261 33.40 -1.35 2.42
CA GLU A 261 33.56 -0.03 1.83
C GLU A 261 34.13 -0.14 0.42
N VAL A 262 33.80 0.82 -0.45
CA VAL A 262 34.26 0.90 -1.84
C VAL A 262 34.70 2.33 -2.14
N ASP A 263 35.86 2.48 -2.77
CA ASP A 263 36.32 3.76 -3.32
C ASP A 263 35.62 4.04 -4.66
N MET A 264 34.87 5.14 -4.73
CA MET A 264 34.10 5.54 -5.90
C MET A 264 34.90 6.44 -6.87
N SER A 265 36.17 6.76 -6.58
CA SER A 265 36.98 7.71 -7.35
C SER A 265 36.99 7.40 -8.84
N ASN A 266 37.33 6.16 -9.21
CA ASN A 266 37.55 5.76 -10.60
C ASN A 266 36.24 5.68 -11.38
N ILE A 267 35.16 5.18 -10.77
CA ILE A 267 33.84 5.13 -11.43
C ILE A 267 33.24 6.54 -11.57
N MET A 268 33.48 7.44 -10.62
CA MET A 268 33.06 8.85 -10.71
C MET A 268 33.83 9.59 -11.81
N GLU A 269 35.13 9.35 -11.94
CA GLU A 269 35.94 9.90 -13.03
C GLU A 269 35.47 9.36 -14.39
N PHE A 270 35.26 8.05 -14.50
CA PHE A 270 34.72 7.41 -15.70
C PHE A 270 33.41 8.06 -16.13
N ARG A 271 32.45 8.18 -15.20
CA ARG A 271 31.18 8.85 -15.47
C ARG A 271 31.38 10.31 -15.88
N LYS A 272 32.23 11.07 -15.19
CA LYS A 272 32.48 12.48 -15.50
C LYS A 272 33.01 12.67 -16.92
N LYS A 273 33.86 11.75 -17.39
CA LYS A 273 34.48 11.80 -18.71
C LYS A 273 33.51 11.49 -19.85
N TYR A 274 32.64 10.49 -19.68
CA TYR A 274 31.82 9.96 -20.77
C TYR A 274 30.33 10.33 -20.71
N LYS A 275 29.83 10.88 -19.59
CA LYS A 275 28.38 11.16 -19.42
C LYS A 275 27.77 12.02 -20.54
N ASP A 276 28.49 13.03 -21.03
CA ASP A 276 27.94 14.01 -21.97
C ASP A 276 27.97 13.45 -23.40
N GLU A 277 29.00 12.67 -23.73
CA GLU A 277 29.10 11.93 -24.99
C GLU A 277 28.03 10.85 -25.09
N VAL A 278 27.88 10.03 -24.04
CA VAL A 278 26.84 8.98 -23.98
C VAL A 278 25.46 9.60 -24.11
N LEU A 279 25.18 10.68 -23.39
CA LEU A 279 23.90 11.37 -23.46
C LEU A 279 23.61 11.89 -24.88
N LYS A 280 24.62 12.42 -25.58
CA LYS A 280 24.46 12.92 -26.95
C LYS A 280 24.21 11.81 -27.96
N ASN A 281 24.92 10.68 -27.83
CA ASN A 281 24.87 9.60 -28.81
C ASN A 281 23.67 8.67 -28.62
N THR A 282 23.25 8.44 -27.37
CA THR A 282 22.23 7.45 -27.01
C THR A 282 20.95 8.07 -26.45
N GLY A 283 20.99 9.33 -25.99
CA GLY A 283 19.86 9.95 -25.30
C GLY A 283 19.69 9.50 -23.84
N VAL A 284 20.51 8.56 -23.36
CA VAL A 284 20.42 7.97 -22.02
C VAL A 284 21.39 8.67 -21.07
N LYS A 285 20.93 8.98 -19.85
CA LYS A 285 21.79 9.56 -18.80
C LYS A 285 22.62 8.46 -18.15
N LEU A 286 23.95 8.55 -18.27
CA LEU A 286 24.85 7.62 -17.61
C LEU A 286 24.78 7.80 -16.08
N GLY A 287 24.29 6.77 -15.40
CA GLY A 287 24.22 6.66 -13.94
C GLY A 287 25.37 5.84 -13.35
N PHE A 288 25.24 5.49 -12.07
CA PHE A 288 26.12 4.51 -11.41
C PHE A 288 25.45 3.13 -11.29
N MET A 289 24.13 3.05 -11.49
CA MET A 289 23.36 1.84 -11.24
C MET A 289 23.74 0.73 -12.23
N SER A 290 23.99 1.08 -13.49
CA SER A 290 24.50 0.13 -14.49
C SER A 290 25.84 -0.47 -14.11
N ALA A 291 26.74 0.29 -13.47
CA ALA A 291 28.03 -0.23 -13.02
C ALA A 291 27.85 -1.26 -11.91
N PHE A 292 27.00 -0.98 -10.91
CA PHE A 292 26.70 -1.94 -9.84
C PHE A 292 25.92 -3.15 -10.33
N ALA A 293 24.97 -2.96 -11.25
CA ALA A 293 24.24 -4.04 -11.89
C ALA A 293 25.19 -4.96 -12.67
N LYS A 294 26.04 -4.39 -13.54
CA LYS A 294 27.00 -5.18 -14.34
C LYS A 294 28.05 -5.85 -13.46
N ALA A 295 28.58 -5.17 -12.44
CA ALA A 295 29.49 -5.77 -11.46
C ALA A 295 28.84 -6.93 -10.71
N SER A 296 27.56 -6.81 -10.34
CA SER A 296 26.80 -7.89 -9.67
C SER A 296 26.63 -9.09 -10.59
N ILE A 297 26.24 -8.88 -11.85
CA ILE A 297 26.12 -9.95 -12.86
C ILE A 297 27.44 -10.68 -13.04
N LEU A 298 28.54 -9.95 -13.22
CA LEU A 298 29.86 -10.53 -13.40
C LEU A 298 30.29 -11.33 -12.16
N ALA A 299 30.04 -10.80 -10.97
CA ALA A 299 30.35 -11.50 -9.72
C ALA A 299 29.48 -12.76 -9.51
N MET A 300 28.25 -12.80 -10.05
CA MET A 300 27.38 -13.99 -9.99
C MET A 300 27.91 -15.15 -10.84
N LYS A 301 28.68 -14.88 -11.91
CA LYS A 301 29.34 -15.96 -12.68
C LYS A 301 30.25 -16.82 -11.79
N ASP A 302 30.89 -16.18 -10.82
CA ASP A 302 31.81 -16.83 -9.89
C ASP A 302 31.12 -17.41 -8.66
N VAL A 303 30.02 -16.78 -8.24
CA VAL A 303 29.23 -17.18 -7.08
C VAL A 303 27.75 -17.36 -7.51
N PRO A 304 27.43 -18.40 -8.29
CA PRO A 304 26.10 -18.59 -8.86
C PRO A 304 25.01 -18.80 -7.79
N THR A 305 25.40 -19.25 -6.60
CA THR A 305 24.52 -19.40 -5.42
C THR A 305 23.80 -18.10 -5.04
N VAL A 306 24.38 -16.93 -5.32
CA VAL A 306 23.74 -15.62 -5.06
C VAL A 306 22.47 -15.43 -5.90
N ASN A 307 22.43 -16.01 -7.10
CA ASN A 307 21.30 -15.93 -8.05
C ASN A 307 20.31 -17.09 -7.92
N ALA A 308 20.55 -18.01 -6.99
CA ALA A 308 19.67 -19.14 -6.74
C ALA A 308 18.48 -18.76 -5.84
N SER A 309 17.51 -19.65 -5.70
CA SER A 309 16.42 -19.53 -4.71
C SER A 309 16.09 -20.86 -4.09
N ILE A 310 15.44 -20.82 -2.93
CA ILE A 310 14.88 -21.99 -2.27
C ILE A 310 13.39 -22.08 -2.64
N GLU A 311 12.96 -23.22 -3.19
CA GLU A 311 11.58 -23.53 -3.55
C GLU A 311 11.10 -24.80 -2.83
N GLY A 312 9.78 -24.94 -2.70
CA GLY A 312 9.11 -26.09 -2.07
C GLY A 312 8.29 -25.74 -0.81
N PRO A 313 7.46 -26.67 -0.31
CA PRO A 313 6.61 -26.44 0.87
C PRO A 313 7.41 -26.18 2.14
N GLY A 314 6.85 -25.43 3.09
CA GLY A 314 7.39 -25.36 4.47
C GLY A 314 8.73 -24.62 4.63
N GLY A 315 9.11 -23.76 3.69
CA GLY A 315 10.40 -23.07 3.71
C GLY A 315 11.40 -23.56 2.66
N GLY A 316 10.98 -24.58 1.89
CA GLY A 316 11.60 -25.11 0.69
C GLY A 316 12.70 -26.14 0.93
N ASP A 317 12.72 -27.15 0.07
CA ASP A 317 13.61 -28.31 0.09
C ASP A 317 14.44 -28.44 -1.20
N THR A 318 14.15 -27.59 -2.19
CA THR A 318 14.74 -27.64 -3.52
C THR A 318 15.45 -26.32 -3.81
N ILE A 319 16.70 -26.40 -4.25
CA ILE A 319 17.47 -25.24 -4.68
C ILE A 319 17.31 -25.09 -6.20
N VAL A 320 16.87 -23.90 -6.62
CA VAL A 320 16.72 -23.54 -8.04
C VAL A 320 17.83 -22.58 -8.42
N TYR A 321 18.74 -23.06 -9.27
CA TYR A 321 19.75 -22.24 -9.92
C TYR A 321 19.18 -21.65 -11.23
N ARG A 322 19.62 -20.45 -11.59
CA ARG A 322 19.16 -19.73 -12.79
C ARG A 322 20.36 -19.30 -13.61
N ASP A 323 20.27 -19.53 -14.92
CA ASP A 323 21.30 -19.16 -15.89
C ASP A 323 21.14 -17.72 -16.41
N PHE A 324 20.00 -17.09 -16.11
CA PHE A 324 19.70 -15.70 -16.43
C PHE A 324 19.70 -14.84 -15.16
N VAL A 325 19.92 -13.54 -15.30
CA VAL A 325 19.96 -12.59 -14.19
C VAL A 325 18.95 -11.48 -14.42
N ASP A 326 17.84 -11.55 -13.68
CA ASP A 326 16.84 -10.49 -13.62
C ASP A 326 17.10 -9.61 -12.38
N ILE A 327 17.39 -8.33 -12.59
CA ILE A 327 17.73 -7.38 -11.52
C ILE A 327 16.52 -6.53 -11.16
N SER A 328 16.00 -6.72 -9.95
CA SER A 328 15.05 -5.81 -9.33
C SER A 328 15.74 -4.55 -8.84
N VAL A 329 15.28 -3.37 -9.26
CA VAL A 329 15.82 -2.08 -8.81
C VAL A 329 14.76 -1.35 -8.00
N ALA A 330 15.05 -1.06 -6.74
CA ALA A 330 14.10 -0.38 -5.88
C ALA A 330 13.95 1.10 -6.27
N VAL A 331 12.72 1.53 -6.58
CA VAL A 331 12.38 2.91 -6.96
C VAL A 331 11.38 3.48 -5.95
N ALA A 332 11.71 4.65 -5.41
CA ALA A 332 10.79 5.38 -4.55
C ALA A 332 9.76 6.15 -5.37
N THR A 333 8.49 5.98 -5.04
CA THR A 333 7.35 6.71 -5.62
C THR A 333 6.55 7.39 -4.51
N PRO A 334 5.68 8.37 -4.82
CA PRO A 334 4.82 8.99 -3.82
C PRO A 334 3.88 8.01 -3.10
N LYS A 335 3.47 6.92 -3.78
CA LYS A 335 2.61 5.88 -3.22
C LYS A 335 3.37 4.87 -2.35
N GLY A 336 4.70 4.82 -2.46
CA GLY A 336 5.55 3.90 -1.70
C GLY A 336 6.77 3.39 -2.49
N LEU A 337 7.40 2.35 -1.97
CA LEU A 337 8.51 1.66 -2.62
C LEU A 337 7.97 0.62 -3.59
N VAL A 338 8.43 0.65 -4.83
CA VAL A 338 8.15 -0.37 -5.85
C VAL A 338 9.46 -0.93 -6.38
N THR A 339 9.45 -2.17 -6.84
CA THR A 339 10.66 -2.90 -7.27
C THR A 339 10.47 -3.45 -8.68
N PRO A 340 10.54 -2.60 -9.72
CA PRO A 340 10.54 -3.08 -11.10
C PRO A 340 11.78 -3.92 -11.41
N VAL A 341 11.68 -4.76 -12.43
CA VAL A 341 12.66 -5.79 -12.81
C VAL A 341 13.23 -5.51 -14.19
N VAL A 342 14.56 -5.38 -14.27
CA VAL A 342 15.31 -5.39 -15.53
C VAL A 342 15.55 -6.84 -15.92
N ARG A 343 14.98 -7.26 -17.04
CA ARG A 343 15.04 -8.65 -17.51
C ARG A 343 16.32 -8.94 -18.29
N ASN A 344 16.82 -10.18 -18.16
CA ASN A 344 17.99 -10.69 -18.89
C ASN A 344 19.18 -9.71 -18.85
N ALA A 345 19.44 -9.14 -17.67
CA ALA A 345 20.40 -8.05 -17.52
C ALA A 345 21.83 -8.49 -17.88
N GLU A 346 22.11 -9.80 -17.86
CA GLU A 346 23.37 -10.39 -18.32
C GLU A 346 23.67 -10.11 -19.80
N SER A 347 22.63 -10.08 -20.63
CA SER A 347 22.72 -9.81 -22.08
C SER A 347 22.88 -8.32 -22.41
N LEU A 348 22.60 -7.45 -21.44
CA LEU A 348 22.65 -6.00 -21.64
C LEU A 348 24.04 -5.42 -21.37
N GLU A 349 24.41 -4.43 -22.16
CA GLU A 349 25.53 -3.53 -21.86
C GLU A 349 25.13 -2.50 -20.81
N MET A 350 26.11 -1.78 -20.25
CA MET A 350 25.85 -0.77 -19.21
C MET A 350 24.83 0.28 -19.64
N ILE A 351 24.86 0.71 -20.91
CA ILE A 351 23.93 1.70 -21.45
C ILE A 351 22.50 1.13 -21.52
N GLY A 352 22.35 -0.11 -22.02
CA GLY A 352 21.04 -0.78 -22.06
C GLY A 352 20.44 -0.99 -20.68
N ILE A 353 21.27 -1.26 -19.67
CA ILE A 353 20.82 -1.32 -18.27
C ILE A 353 20.34 0.05 -17.79
N GLU A 354 21.06 1.15 -18.05
CA GLU A 354 20.60 2.50 -17.68
C GLU A 354 19.30 2.88 -18.39
N GLU A 355 19.14 2.51 -19.67
CA GLU A 355 17.94 2.77 -20.45
C GLU A 355 16.73 2.05 -19.82
N ALA A 356 16.86 0.75 -19.56
CA ALA A 356 15.81 -0.05 -18.92
C ALA A 356 15.43 0.49 -17.53
N ILE A 357 16.43 0.86 -16.71
CA ILE A 357 16.18 1.46 -15.39
C ILE A 357 15.50 2.82 -15.52
N ALA A 358 15.90 3.65 -16.49
CA ALA A 358 15.30 4.96 -16.71
C ALA A 358 13.83 4.84 -17.11
N ASP A 359 13.48 3.90 -17.98
CA ASP A 359 12.11 3.71 -18.45
C ASP A 359 11.21 3.09 -17.40
N LEU A 360 11.69 2.07 -16.68
CA LEU A 360 10.98 1.53 -15.52
C LEU A 360 10.81 2.59 -14.42
N GLY A 361 11.82 3.43 -14.22
CA GLY A 361 11.77 4.56 -13.28
C GLY A 361 10.73 5.62 -13.67
N LYS A 362 10.57 5.92 -14.97
CA LYS A 362 9.50 6.80 -15.47
C LYS A 362 8.13 6.16 -15.25
N LYS A 363 7.94 4.91 -15.68
CA LYS A 363 6.70 4.15 -15.45
C LYS A 363 6.31 4.11 -13.98
N ALA A 364 7.27 3.92 -13.08
CA ALA A 364 7.06 3.90 -11.64
C ALA A 364 6.52 5.23 -11.10
N ARG A 365 7.15 6.35 -11.50
CA ARG A 365 6.72 7.69 -11.08
C ARG A 365 5.35 8.07 -11.65
N ASP A 366 5.08 7.65 -12.88
CA ASP A 366 3.82 7.90 -13.58
C ASP A 366 2.69 6.95 -13.13
N GLY A 367 2.99 5.95 -12.30
CA GLY A 367 2.02 4.97 -11.83
C GLY A 367 1.55 3.98 -12.90
N LYS A 368 2.35 3.74 -13.94
CA LYS A 368 2.05 2.89 -15.10
C LYS A 368 2.77 1.54 -15.08
N LEU A 369 3.34 1.14 -13.95
CA LEU A 369 3.97 -0.18 -13.81
C LEU A 369 2.92 -1.28 -13.86
N THR A 370 3.18 -2.28 -14.68
CA THR A 370 2.37 -3.51 -14.69
C THR A 370 2.86 -4.47 -13.61
N ILE A 371 2.05 -5.49 -13.31
CA ILE A 371 2.45 -6.56 -12.38
C ILE A 371 3.64 -7.35 -12.94
N GLU A 372 3.68 -7.53 -14.26
CA GLU A 372 4.77 -8.21 -14.98
C GLU A 372 6.10 -7.48 -14.85
N ASP A 373 6.07 -6.14 -14.82
CA ASP A 373 7.25 -5.30 -14.60
C ASP A 373 7.84 -5.50 -13.18
N MET A 374 7.07 -6.03 -12.21
CA MET A 374 7.51 -6.18 -10.81
C MET A 374 7.76 -7.63 -10.38
N ALA A 375 7.27 -8.61 -11.14
CA ALA A 375 7.34 -10.02 -10.76
C ALA A 375 8.66 -10.68 -11.17
N GLY A 376 9.07 -11.76 -10.49
CA GLY A 376 10.07 -12.70 -11.01
C GLY A 376 11.52 -12.22 -11.07
N GLY A 377 11.88 -11.13 -10.38
CA GLY A 377 13.29 -10.74 -10.25
C GLY A 377 14.08 -11.78 -9.44
N THR A 378 15.36 -11.92 -9.77
CA THR A 378 16.28 -12.91 -9.17
C THR A 378 17.23 -12.32 -8.14
N PHE A 379 17.56 -11.04 -8.28
CA PHE A 379 18.42 -10.30 -7.37
C PHE A 379 17.92 -8.86 -7.22
N THR A 380 18.02 -8.29 -6.03
CA THR A 380 17.58 -6.90 -5.78
C THR A 380 18.77 -5.98 -5.51
N ILE A 381 18.74 -4.79 -6.13
CA ILE A 381 19.58 -3.65 -5.76
C ILE A 381 18.69 -2.56 -5.18
N SER A 382 18.99 -2.14 -3.96
CA SER A 382 18.31 -1.06 -3.26
C SER A 382 19.28 0.08 -2.97
N ASN A 383 18.95 1.28 -3.43
CA ASN A 383 19.80 2.45 -3.26
C ASN A 383 19.20 3.42 -2.22
N GLY A 384 19.63 3.29 -0.97
CA GLY A 384 19.29 4.24 0.10
C GLY A 384 20.18 5.49 0.09
N GLY A 385 21.27 5.46 -0.66
CA GLY A 385 22.25 6.56 -0.76
C GLY A 385 21.67 7.85 -1.33
N VAL A 386 20.65 7.75 -2.19
CA VAL A 386 19.92 8.92 -2.71
C VAL A 386 19.22 9.72 -1.61
N PHE A 387 18.93 9.10 -0.45
CA PHE A 387 18.36 9.75 0.73
C PHE A 387 19.40 10.12 1.79
N GLY A 388 20.70 9.98 1.49
CA GLY A 388 21.78 10.26 2.43
C GLY A 388 22.03 9.18 3.49
N SER A 389 21.44 7.98 3.33
CA SER A 389 21.65 6.86 4.25
C SER A 389 23.13 6.46 4.29
N MET A 390 23.72 6.42 5.49
CA MET A 390 25.12 6.01 5.66
C MET A 390 25.29 4.49 5.49
N MET A 391 24.40 3.72 6.11
CA MET A 391 24.48 2.27 6.24
C MET A 391 23.10 1.74 6.65
N GLY A 392 22.74 0.56 6.18
CA GLY A 392 21.46 -0.09 6.44
C GLY A 392 21.47 -1.53 5.95
N THR A 393 20.63 -2.36 6.56
CA THR A 393 20.47 -3.78 6.25
C THR A 393 19.19 -3.96 5.44
N PRO A 394 19.27 -4.06 4.09
CA PRO A 394 18.08 -4.28 3.27
C PRO A 394 17.43 -5.63 3.61
N ILE A 395 16.10 -5.70 3.52
CA ILE A 395 15.35 -6.94 3.72
C ILE A 395 15.23 -7.67 2.37
N ILE A 396 15.48 -8.97 2.37
CA ILE A 396 15.41 -9.82 1.18
C ILE A 396 13.97 -9.88 0.66
N ASN A 397 13.79 -9.77 -0.66
CA ASN A 397 12.50 -9.98 -1.31
C ASN A 397 12.36 -11.44 -1.73
N LEU A 398 11.60 -12.25 -0.99
CA LEU A 398 11.39 -13.66 -1.35
C LEU A 398 10.72 -13.80 -2.73
N PRO A 399 11.11 -14.80 -3.54
CA PRO A 399 11.98 -15.95 -3.22
C PRO A 399 13.49 -15.72 -3.46
N GLN A 400 13.94 -14.48 -3.66
CA GLN A 400 15.35 -14.20 -3.92
C GLN A 400 16.22 -14.56 -2.72
N THR A 401 17.50 -14.85 -2.97
CA THR A 401 18.45 -15.21 -1.91
C THR A 401 19.19 -14.00 -1.33
N ALA A 402 19.39 -12.94 -2.12
CA ALA A 402 20.22 -11.81 -1.70
C ALA A 402 19.71 -10.45 -2.20
N VAL A 403 20.07 -9.42 -1.46
CA VAL A 403 19.81 -8.02 -1.80
C VAL A 403 21.05 -7.16 -1.51
N LEU A 404 21.45 -6.35 -2.49
CA LEU A 404 22.53 -5.39 -2.39
C LEU A 404 22.00 -4.00 -2.01
N GLY A 405 22.49 -3.48 -0.89
CA GLY A 405 22.23 -2.12 -0.42
C GLY A 405 23.36 -1.17 -0.79
N LEU A 406 23.03 -0.14 -1.57
CA LEU A 406 23.92 0.96 -1.92
C LEU A 406 23.63 2.17 -1.02
N HIS A 407 24.67 2.77 -0.46
CA HIS A 407 24.58 3.87 0.51
C HIS A 407 25.15 5.18 -0.03
N ALA A 408 25.09 6.24 0.78
CA ALA A 408 25.53 7.56 0.38
C ALA A 408 27.04 7.59 0.14
N ILE A 409 27.43 8.22 -0.96
CA ILE A 409 28.84 8.54 -1.24
C ILE A 409 29.21 9.74 -0.37
N LYS A 410 30.25 9.60 0.44
CA LYS A 410 30.77 10.69 1.28
C LYS A 410 32.29 10.74 1.17
N ASP A 411 32.83 11.95 1.11
CA ASP A 411 34.27 12.16 1.18
C ASP A 411 34.79 11.72 2.55
N ARG A 412 35.81 10.87 2.54
CA ARG A 412 36.47 10.35 3.74
C ARG A 412 37.99 10.43 3.58
N ALA A 413 38.66 10.70 4.69
CA ALA A 413 40.11 10.57 4.78
C ALA A 413 40.48 9.08 4.85
N VAL A 414 41.17 8.59 3.83
CA VAL A 414 41.62 7.19 3.72
C VAL A 414 43.11 7.16 3.44
N VAL A 415 43.78 6.09 3.88
CA VAL A 415 45.23 5.92 3.66
C VAL A 415 45.44 5.17 2.36
N VAL A 416 46.00 5.85 1.35
CA VAL A 416 46.36 5.27 0.05
C VAL A 416 47.87 5.38 -0.10
N ASN A 417 48.56 4.24 -0.28
CA ASN A 417 50.02 4.19 -0.43
C ASN A 417 50.79 4.95 0.68
N GLY A 418 50.30 4.85 1.92
CA GLY A 418 50.91 5.51 3.09
C GLY A 418 50.64 7.01 3.22
N LYS A 419 49.80 7.60 2.35
CA LYS A 419 49.37 9.01 2.44
C LYS A 419 47.88 9.09 2.76
N ILE A 420 47.50 10.08 3.58
CA ILE A 420 46.09 10.39 3.81
C ILE A 420 45.58 11.18 2.60
N GLU A 421 44.60 10.62 1.91
CA GLU A 421 43.93 11.24 0.77
C GLU A 421 42.43 11.32 1.04
N ILE A 422 41.77 12.34 0.50
CA ILE A 422 40.31 12.46 0.55
C ILE A 422 39.75 11.67 -0.63
N ARG A 423 38.95 10.66 -0.35
CA ARG A 423 38.31 9.81 -1.37
C ARG A 423 36.80 9.74 -1.17
N PRO A 424 36.01 9.73 -2.26
CA PRO A 424 34.58 9.51 -2.19
C PRO A 424 34.31 8.03 -1.88
N MET A 425 33.93 7.74 -0.64
CA MET A 425 33.71 6.37 -0.17
C MET A 425 32.21 6.06 -0.09
N MET A 426 31.83 4.84 -0.44
CA MET A 426 30.49 4.29 -0.25
C MET A 426 30.55 3.01 0.60
N TYR A 427 29.53 2.75 1.40
CA TYR A 427 29.32 1.43 2.02
C TYR A 427 28.36 0.59 1.18
N LEU A 428 28.76 -0.65 0.94
CA LEU A 428 27.93 -1.68 0.35
C LEU A 428 27.49 -2.65 1.45
N ALA A 429 26.21 -3.01 1.45
CA ALA A 429 25.65 -4.01 2.33
C ALA A 429 25.06 -5.15 1.50
N LEU A 430 25.51 -6.38 1.72
CA LEU A 430 24.88 -7.56 1.12
C LEU A 430 24.12 -8.30 2.22
N THR A 431 22.79 -8.31 2.13
CA THR A 431 21.97 -9.19 2.98
C THR A 431 21.61 -10.43 2.19
N TYR A 432 21.82 -11.60 2.78
CA TYR A 432 21.66 -12.89 2.13
C TYR A 432 21.02 -13.92 3.07
N ASP A 433 20.35 -14.90 2.48
CA ASP A 433 19.80 -16.05 3.20
C ASP A 433 20.90 -17.09 3.44
N HIS A 434 21.32 -17.24 4.70
CA HIS A 434 22.41 -18.14 5.09
C HIS A 434 22.00 -19.63 5.05
N ARG A 435 20.74 -19.94 4.70
CA ARG A 435 20.36 -21.30 4.31
C ARG A 435 20.94 -21.71 2.96
N LEU A 436 21.24 -20.75 2.09
CA LEU A 436 21.74 -21.00 0.74
C LEU A 436 23.16 -20.46 0.52
N LEU A 437 23.46 -19.26 1.01
CA LEU A 437 24.74 -18.58 0.77
C LEU A 437 25.57 -18.53 2.06
N ASP A 438 26.79 -19.08 2.02
CA ASP A 438 27.69 -19.04 3.17
C ASP A 438 28.45 -17.72 3.28
N GLY A 439 28.94 -17.39 4.48
CA GLY A 439 29.71 -16.15 4.73
C GLY A 439 30.92 -15.97 3.82
N ARG A 440 31.63 -17.05 3.46
CA ARG A 440 32.76 -16.99 2.50
C ARG A 440 32.29 -16.54 1.12
N GLU A 441 31.19 -17.09 0.63
CA GLU A 441 30.62 -16.79 -0.69
C GLU A 441 30.08 -15.36 -0.74
N ALA A 442 29.35 -14.95 0.31
CA ALA A 442 28.85 -13.58 0.47
C ALA A 442 29.97 -12.53 0.44
N VAL A 443 31.06 -12.76 1.20
CA VAL A 443 32.22 -11.85 1.22
C VAL A 443 32.94 -11.87 -0.14
N THR A 444 33.12 -13.04 -0.76
CA THR A 444 33.75 -13.16 -2.08
C THR A 444 32.97 -12.36 -3.13
N PHE A 445 31.63 -12.49 -3.14
CA PHE A 445 30.75 -11.75 -4.03
C PHE A 445 30.88 -10.24 -3.83
N LEU A 446 30.81 -9.76 -2.58
CA LEU A 446 30.87 -8.34 -2.27
C LEU A 446 32.25 -7.73 -2.56
N VAL A 447 33.32 -8.46 -2.32
CA VAL A 447 34.69 -8.07 -2.67
C VAL A 447 34.87 -8.00 -4.19
N LYS A 448 34.30 -8.93 -4.97
CA LYS A 448 34.34 -8.84 -6.44
C LYS A 448 33.62 -7.60 -6.96
N ILE A 449 32.45 -7.27 -6.40
CA ILE A 449 31.77 -6.01 -6.74
C ILE A 449 32.66 -4.81 -6.40
N LYS A 450 33.27 -4.78 -5.20
CA LYS A 450 34.21 -3.73 -4.80
C LYS A 450 35.33 -3.58 -5.83
N GLU A 451 35.97 -4.68 -6.24
CA GLU A 451 37.07 -4.64 -7.21
C GLU A 451 36.64 -4.10 -8.58
N TYR A 452 35.47 -4.49 -9.08
CA TYR A 452 34.95 -4.00 -10.35
C TYR A 452 34.57 -2.52 -10.30
N ILE A 453 34.10 -2.02 -9.16
CA ILE A 453 33.73 -0.61 -9.00
C ILE A 453 34.97 0.27 -8.78
N GLU A 454 35.95 -0.23 -8.01
CA GLU A 454 37.24 0.45 -7.80
C GLU A 454 38.08 0.47 -9.08
N ASP A 455 38.00 -0.55 -9.94
CA ASP A 455 38.59 -0.52 -11.28
C ASP A 455 37.59 -1.00 -12.35
N PRO A 456 36.81 -0.08 -12.95
CA PRO A 456 35.81 -0.41 -13.97
C PRO A 456 36.37 -1.12 -15.20
N ARG A 457 37.68 -1.02 -15.46
CA ARG A 457 38.32 -1.66 -16.62
C ARG A 457 38.36 -3.19 -16.45
N LYS A 458 38.41 -3.68 -15.21
CA LYS A 458 38.33 -5.12 -14.92
C LYS A 458 37.03 -5.75 -15.42
N MET A 459 35.94 -4.99 -15.49
CA MET A 459 34.67 -5.49 -16.03
C MET A 459 34.75 -5.87 -17.51
N LEU A 460 35.71 -5.30 -18.27
CA LEU A 460 35.95 -5.65 -19.68
C LEU A 460 36.75 -6.94 -19.86
N LEU A 461 37.43 -7.40 -18.80
CA LEU A 461 38.28 -8.59 -18.82
C LEU A 461 37.56 -9.86 -18.33
N ALA A 462 36.31 -9.74 -17.87
CA ALA A 462 35.55 -10.75 -17.13
C ALA A 462 34.38 -11.40 -17.89
#